data_AF-A0A0N1GN35-F1
#
_entry.id   AF-A0A0N1GN35-F1
#
_cell.length_a   1.000
_cell.length_b   1.000
_cell.length_c   1.000
_cell.angle_alpha   90.00
_cell.angle_beta   90.00
_cell.angle_gamma   90.00
#
_symmetry.space_group_name_H-M   'P 1'
#
loop_
_entity.id
_entity.type
_entity.pdbx_description
1 polymer ?
#
loop_
_entity_poly.entity_id
_entity_poly.type
_entity_poly.pdbx_seq_one_letter_code
_entity_poly.pdbx_strand_id
1 'polypeptide(L)' 'MSDTLHCPNCPKGKLYPFRPVTAAEEKHIAAELRGKKGAHGFWRCEGSTSLGQCLWVQPYHARSQGFSLPASFS' A
#
# COMPACT_ATOMS: atom_id res chain seq x y z
N MET A 1 -5.22 4.27 14.32
CA MET A 1 -3.83 4.01 14.75
C MET A 1 -3.04 3.80 13.47
N SER A 2 -1.97 4.57 13.25
CA SER A 2 -1.12 4.44 12.06
C SER A 2 0.00 3.46 12.38
N ASP A 3 -0.10 2.24 11.87
CA ASP A 3 0.96 1.25 12.05
C ASP A 3 2.16 1.63 11.18
N THR A 4 3.32 1.77 11.83
CA THR A 4 4.54 2.12 11.12
C THR A 4 5.22 0.84 10.64
N LEU A 5 5.13 0.59 9.33
CA LEU A 5 5.64 -0.61 8.69
C LEU A 5 6.77 -0.26 7.73
N HIS A 6 7.58 -1.26 7.43
CA HIS A 6 8.70 -1.10 6.53
C HIS A 6 8.21 -1.18 5.08
N CYS A 7 8.36 -0.09 4.33
CA CYS A 7 8.01 -0.06 2.91
C CYS A 7 9.25 -0.38 2.07
N PRO A 8 9.24 -1.40 1.19
CA PRO A 8 10.39 -1.75 0.36
C PRO A 8 10.64 -0.76 -0.79
N ASN A 9 9.60 -0.03 -1.23
CA ASN A 9 9.68 0.89 -2.37
C ASN A 9 9.88 2.37 -1.97
N CYS A 10 9.87 2.65 -0.67
CA CYS A 10 10.22 3.95 -0.10
C CYS A 10 11.68 3.92 0.41
N PRO A 11 12.32 5.06 0.72
CA PRO A 11 13.71 5.12 1.18
C PRO A 11 14.02 4.07 2.25
N LYS A 12 14.96 3.16 1.94
CA LYS A 12 15.32 2.04 2.83
C LYS A 12 15.81 2.58 4.18
N GLY A 13 15.24 2.06 5.27
CA GLY A 13 15.71 2.30 6.64
C GLY A 13 14.78 3.13 7.53
N LYS A 14 13.64 3.62 7.01
CA LYS A 14 12.60 4.28 7.81
C LYS A 14 11.32 3.44 7.87
N LEU A 15 10.74 3.38 9.06
CA LEU A 15 9.36 2.95 9.24
C LEU A 15 8.46 4.08 8.75
N TYR A 16 7.49 3.75 7.91
CA TYR A 16 6.55 4.71 7.36
C TYR A 16 5.17 4.44 7.94
N PRO A 17 4.36 5.48 8.21
CA PRO A 17 2.97 5.28 8.58
C PRO A 17 2.25 4.58 7.41
N PHE A 18 1.45 3.59 7.75
CA PHE A 18 0.51 2.98 6.83
C PHE A 18 -0.90 3.39 7.22
N ARG A 19 -1.73 3.63 6.21
CA ARG A 19 -3.18 3.80 6.35
C ARG A 19 -3.91 2.66 5.65
N PRO A 20 -5.14 2.34 6.08
CA PRO A 20 -6.03 1.50 5.27
C PRO A 20 -6.19 2.08 3.86
N VAL A 21 -6.25 1.21 2.86
CA VAL A 21 -6.58 1.63 1.50
C VAL A 21 -7.99 2.23 1.45
N THR A 22 -8.18 3.25 0.62
CA THR A 22 -9.49 3.84 0.34
C THR A 22 -10.33 2.90 -0.51
N ALA A 23 -11.65 3.11 -0.55
CA ALA A 23 -12.55 2.29 -1.37
C ALA A 23 -12.18 2.28 -2.88
N ALA A 24 -11.56 3.35 -3.39
CA ALA A 24 -11.10 3.40 -4.78
C ALA A 24 -9.86 2.54 -5.01
N GLU A 25 -8.88 2.63 -4.10
CA GLU A 25 -7.67 1.80 -4.11
C GLU A 25 -8.04 0.32 -3.90
N GLU A 26 -8.96 0.04 -2.98
CA GLU A 26 -9.46 -1.31 -2.70
C GLU A 26 -10.14 -1.92 -3.93
N LYS A 27 -10.98 -1.17 -4.65
CA LYS A 27 -11.58 -1.63 -5.90
C LYS A 27 -10.53 -1.96 -6.95
N HIS A 28 -9.49 -1.13 -7.07
CA HIS A 28 -8.40 -1.39 -7.99
C HIS A 28 -7.58 -2.61 -7.59
N ILE A 29 -7.22 -2.73 -6.31
CA ILE A 29 -6.53 -3.89 -5.73
C ILE A 29 -7.37 -5.16 -5.92
N ALA A 30 -8.68 -5.11 -5.69
CA ALA A 30 -9.58 -6.22 -5.91
C ALA A 30 -9.63 -6.62 -7.39
N ALA A 31 -9.62 -5.64 -8.31
CA ALA A 31 -9.55 -5.90 -9.75
C ALA A 31 -8.22 -6.57 -10.14
N GLU A 32 -7.09 -6.04 -9.67
CA GLU A 32 -5.75 -6.60 -9.88
C GLU A 32 -5.62 -8.02 -9.31
N LEU A 33 -6.16 -8.25 -8.12
CA LEU A 33 -6.19 -9.56 -7.47
C LEU A 33 -7.29 -10.49 -8.01
N ARG A 34 -7.94 -10.12 -9.12
CA ARG A 34 -9.01 -10.88 -9.80
C ARG A 34 -10.14 -11.33 -8.85
N GLY A 35 -10.57 -10.45 -7.96
CA GLY A 35 -11.68 -10.72 -7.04
C GLY A 35 -11.33 -11.63 -5.86
N LYS A 36 -10.05 -11.86 -5.54
CA LYS A 36 -9.70 -12.53 -4.27
C LYS A 36 -10.29 -11.74 -3.10
N LYS A 37 -10.95 -12.45 -2.18
CA LYS A 37 -11.53 -11.96 -0.91
C LYS A 37 -10.53 -11.28 0.07
N GLY A 38 -9.33 -10.91 -0.39
CA GLY A 38 -8.24 -10.36 0.41
C GLY A 38 -7.93 -8.88 0.18
N ALA A 39 -8.66 -8.16 -0.68
CA ALA A 39 -8.44 -6.71 -0.87
C ALA A 39 -8.77 -5.90 0.40
N HIS A 40 -9.80 -6.34 1.15
CA HIS A 40 -10.08 -5.83 2.49
C HIS A 40 -8.94 -6.22 3.43
N GLY A 41 -8.23 -5.21 3.94
CA GLY A 41 -7.06 -5.42 4.80
C GLY A 41 -5.72 -5.12 4.12
N PHE A 42 -5.73 -4.56 2.91
CA PHE A 42 -4.58 -3.86 2.35
C PHE A 42 -4.39 -2.50 3.01
N TRP A 43 -3.14 -2.12 3.15
CA TRP A 43 -2.72 -0.86 3.73
C TRP A 43 -1.76 -0.18 2.76
N ARG A 44 -1.93 1.12 2.57
CA ARG A 44 -1.07 1.98 1.77
C ARG A 44 -0.01 2.63 2.65
N CYS A 45 1.23 2.60 2.18
CA CYS A 45 2.32 3.36 2.74
C CYS A 45 2.07 4.87 2.50
N GLU A 46 2.05 5.66 3.56
CA GLU A 46 1.96 7.12 3.50
C GLU A 46 3.34 7.79 3.47
N GLY A 47 4.40 7.04 3.19
CA GLY A 47 5.73 7.60 3.02
C GLY A 47 5.78 8.58 1.85
N SER A 48 6.67 9.56 1.93
CA SER A 48 7.01 10.41 0.79
C SER A 48 8.31 9.94 0.16
N THR A 49 8.30 9.80 -1.16
CA THR A 49 9.46 9.51 -2.00
C THR A 49 9.86 10.76 -2.78
N SER A 50 11.01 10.71 -3.46
CA SER A 50 11.48 11.76 -4.36
C SER A 50 10.51 12.08 -5.51
N LEU A 51 9.59 11.16 -5.80
CA LEU A 51 8.59 11.27 -6.87
C LEU A 51 7.19 11.64 -6.36
N GLY A 52 7.01 11.88 -5.05
CA GLY A 52 5.72 12.14 -4.42
C GLY A 52 5.32 11.05 -3.42
N GLN A 53 4.01 10.87 -3.20
CA GLN A 53 3.49 9.95 -2.19
C GLN A 53 3.78 8.48 -2.56
N CYS A 54 4.16 7.64 -1.59
CA CYS A 54 4.41 6.23 -1.82
C CYS A 54 3.13 5.55 -2.29
N LEU A 55 3.24 4.82 -3.39
CA LEU A 55 2.12 4.07 -3.97
C LEU A 55 2.13 2.60 -3.54
N TRP A 56 3.03 2.23 -2.62
CA TRP A 56 3.13 0.87 -2.14
C TRP A 56 1.92 0.51 -1.26
N VAL A 57 1.27 -0.59 -1.59
CA VAL A 57 0.20 -1.20 -0.81
C VAL A 57 0.58 -2.62 -0.43
N GLN A 58 0.20 -3.06 0.76
CA GLN A 58 0.42 -4.44 1.21
C GLN A 58 -0.66 -4.88 2.19
N PRO A 59 -0.96 -6.19 2.28
CA PRO A 59 -1.77 -6.70 3.37
C PRO A 59 -1.09 -6.48 4.71
N TYR A 60 -1.87 -6.18 5.74
CA TYR A 60 -1.35 -5.92 7.10
C TYR A 60 -0.47 -7.06 7.63
N HIS A 61 -0.87 -8.32 7.42
CA HIS A 61 -0.17 -9.50 7.91
C HIS A 61 0.77 -10.16 6.88
N ALA A 62 0.87 -9.65 5.64
CA ALA A 62 1.58 -10.32 4.56
C ALA A 62 2.31 -9.35 3.62
N ARG A 63 3.38 -8.71 4.13
CA ARG A 63 4.21 -7.76 3.39
C ARG A 63 4.74 -8.27 2.03
N SER A 64 5.00 -9.57 1.91
CA SER A 64 5.48 -10.19 0.66
C SER A 64 4.45 -10.21 -0.47
N GLN A 65 3.17 -10.01 -0.15
CA GLN A 65 2.09 -9.89 -1.14
C GLN A 65 1.78 -8.43 -1.50
N GLY A 66 2.60 -7.49 -1.04
CA GLY A 66 2.47 -6.09 -1.40
C GLY A 66 2.90 -5.82 -2.84
N PHE A 67 2.37 -4.73 -3.40
CA PHE A 67 2.67 -4.25 -4.74
C PHE A 67 2.50 -2.73 -4.80
N SER A 68 2.93 -2.11 -5.89
CA SER A 68 2.75 -0.67 -6.11
C SER A 68 1.50 -0.39 -6.93
N LEU A 69 0.68 0.54 -6.42
CA LEU A 69 -0.39 1.15 -7.18
C LEU A 69 0.17 1.96 -8.35
N PRO A 70 -0.60 2.12 -9.44
CA PRO A 70 -0.20 2.98 -10.55
C PRO A 70 -0.14 4.45 -10.14
N ALA A 71 0.65 5.24 -10.88
CA ALA A 71 0.86 6.67 -10.63
C ALA A 71 -0.44 7.51 -10.61
N SER A 72 -1.53 6.99 -11.17
CA SER A 72 -2.87 7.59 -11.11
C SER A 72 -3.44 7.72 -9.70
N PHE A 73 -2.85 7.05 -8.70
CA PHE A 73 -3.21 7.15 -7.28
C PHE A 73 -2.27 8.07 -6.48
N SER A 74 -1.33 8.76 -7.14
CA SER A 74 -0.38 9.68 -6.50
C SER A 74 -1.00 11.03 -6.18
#